data_AF-A0A081S313-F1
#
_entry.id   AF-A0A081S313-F1
#
_cell.length_a   1.000
_cell.length_b   1.000
_cell.length_c   1.000
_cell.angle_alpha   90.00
_cell.angle_beta   90.00
_cell.angle_gamma   90.00
#
_symmetry.space_group_name_H-M   'P 1'
#
loop_
_entity.id
_entity.type
_entity.pdbx_description
1 polymer ?
#
loop_
_entity_poly.entity_id
_entity_poly.type
_entity_poly.pdbx_seq_one_letter_code
_entity_poly.pdbx_strand_id
1 'polypeptide(L)' 'EYNILVVPNAGMPENEGGQAVYKMTPEKMGEALGDFLNQYKKVRIIGGCCGTNPEHIKVLRKVIDEKANSVEG' A
#
# COMPACT_ATOMS: atom_id res chain seq x y z
N GLU A 1 -3.92 -20.03 12.85
CA GLU A 1 -4.23 -18.68 12.32
C GLU A 1 -3.42 -18.43 11.06
N TYR A 2 -3.91 -17.63 10.11
CA TYR A 2 -3.26 -17.42 8.81
C TYR A 2 -2.57 -16.05 8.72
N ASN A 3 -1.40 -16.02 8.06
CA ASN A 3 -0.71 -14.79 7.70
C ASN A 3 -1.36 -14.17 6.46
N ILE A 4 -1.54 -12.84 6.45
CA ILE A 4 -2.20 -12.13 5.35
C ILE A 4 -1.17 -11.40 4.47
N LEU A 5 -1.30 -11.57 3.15
CA LEU A 5 -0.63 -10.81 2.10
C LEU A 5 -1.59 -9.75 1.54
N VAL A 6 -1.11 -8.52 1.36
CA VAL A 6 -1.88 -7.43 0.73
C VAL A 6 -1.06 -6.82 -0.41
N VAL A 7 -1.67 -6.75 -1.59
CA VAL A 7 -1.07 -6.23 -2.84
C VAL A 7 -2.08 -5.33 -3.57
N PRO A 8 -2.20 -4.04 -3.22
CA PRO A 8 -3.16 -3.15 -3.84
C PRO A 8 -2.67 -2.64 -5.20
N ASN A 9 -3.61 -2.28 -6.06
CA ASN A 9 -3.31 -1.42 -7.23
C ASN A 9 -3.02 0.01 -6.77
N ALA A 10 -2.39 0.83 -7.61
CA ALA A 10 -2.24 2.27 -7.40
C ALA A 10 -3.56 3.03 -7.68
N GLY A 11 -4.59 2.69 -6.91
CA GLY A 11 -5.95 3.22 -7.04
C GLY A 11 -6.83 2.38 -7.96
N MET A 12 -8.06 2.86 -8.16
CA MET A 12 -8.98 2.28 -9.12
C MET A 12 -8.49 2.57 -10.55
N PRO A 13 -8.55 1.60 -11.48
CA PRO A 13 -8.21 1.84 -12.86
C PRO A 13 -9.24 2.78 -13.49
N GLU A 14 -8.74 3.78 -14.21
CA GLU A 14 -9.53 4.66 -15.06
C GLU A 14 -9.29 4.29 -16.53
N ASN A 15 -10.34 4.28 -17.34
CA ASN A 15 -10.20 4.02 -18.78
C ASN A 15 -9.86 5.33 -19.50
N GLU A 16 -8.63 5.45 -19.99
CA GLU A 16 -8.18 6.55 -20.83
C GLU A 16 -7.81 6.02 -22.21
N GLY A 17 -8.67 6.28 -23.21
CA GLY A 17 -8.41 5.86 -24.59
C GLY A 17 -8.31 4.33 -24.78
N GLY A 18 -9.02 3.55 -23.97
CA GLY A 18 -8.98 2.08 -24.00
C GLY A 18 -7.87 1.46 -23.15
N GLN A 19 -7.10 2.27 -22.42
CA GLN A 19 -6.04 1.81 -21.52
C GLN A 19 -6.44 2.02 -20.06
N ALA A 20 -6.08 1.08 -19.19
CA ALA A 20 -6.25 1.22 -17.75
C ALA A 20 -5.11 2.07 -17.17
N VAL A 21 -5.46 3.26 -16.67
CA VAL A 21 -4.54 4.22 -16.04
C VAL A 21 -4.81 4.25 -14.53
N TYR A 22 -3.73 4.20 -13.74
CA TYR A 22 -3.78 4.18 -12.28
C TYR A 22 -3.17 5.48 -11.75
N LYS A 23 -3.99 6.29 -11.06
CA LYS A 23 -3.64 7.69 -10.72
C LYS A 23 -3.32 7.92 -9.25
N MET A 24 -3.41 6.90 -8.40
CA MET A 24 -3.06 7.09 -6.99
C MET A 24 -1.57 7.38 -6.88
N THR A 25 -1.21 8.41 -6.12
CA THR A 25 0.18 8.76 -5.88
C THR A 25 0.78 7.85 -4.80
N PRO A 26 2.12 7.71 -4.72
CA PRO A 26 2.80 7.01 -3.64
C PRO A 26 2.33 7.43 -2.25
N GLU A 27 2.17 8.73 -2.01
CA GLU A 27 1.80 9.31 -0.72
C GLU A 27 0.39 8.87 -0.30
N LYS A 28 -0.60 9.00 -1.20
CA LYS A 28 -1.97 8.56 -0.94
C LYS A 28 -2.06 7.05 -0.69
N MET A 29 -1.28 6.25 -1.43
CA MET A 29 -1.22 4.81 -1.21
C MET A 29 -0.61 4.48 0.17
N GLY A 30 0.39 5.25 0.60
CA GLY A 30 0.99 5.17 1.93
C GLY A 30 0.01 5.50 3.06
N GLU A 31 -0.72 6.59 2.95
CA GLU A 31 -1.77 6.98 3.90
C GLU A 31 -2.81 5.86 4.06
N ALA A 32 -3.33 5.35 2.93
CA ALA A 32 -4.28 4.25 2.92
C ALA A 32 -3.72 2.97 3.57
N LEU A 33 -2.45 2.62 3.32
CA LEU A 33 -1.80 1.50 3.99
C LEU A 33 -1.72 1.72 5.50
N GLY A 34 -1.35 2.93 5.94
CA GLY A 34 -1.26 3.27 7.37
C GLY A 34 -2.58 3.05 8.11
N ASP A 35 -3.68 3.49 7.52
CA ASP A 35 -5.03 3.28 8.05
C ASP A 35 -5.45 1.81 8.02
N PHE A 36 -5.07 1.09 6.97
CA PHE A 36 -5.34 -0.35 6.87
C PHE A 36 -4.60 -1.14 7.96
N LEU A 37 -3.32 -0.87 8.20
CA LEU A 37 -2.53 -1.54 9.24
C LEU A 37 -2.98 -1.20 10.67
N ASN A 38 -3.65 -0.06 10.86
CA ASN A 38 -4.31 0.23 12.14
C ASN A 38 -5.46 -0.75 12.41
N GLN A 39 -6.22 -1.12 11.38
CA GLN A 39 -7.39 -1.99 11.47
C GLN A 39 -7.04 -3.49 11.42
N TYR A 40 -6.02 -3.88 10.64
CA TYR A 40 -5.72 -5.29 10.36
C TYR A 40 -4.33 -5.71 10.85
N LYS A 41 -4.25 -6.23 12.08
CA LYS A 41 -2.98 -6.61 12.73
C LYS A 41 -2.32 -7.90 12.21
N LYS A 42 -2.97 -8.64 11.31
CA LYS A 42 -2.50 -9.95 10.78
C LYS A 42 -1.77 -9.86 9.43
N VAL A 43 -1.62 -8.65 8.88
CA VAL A 43 -0.84 -8.43 7.66
C VAL A 43 0.63 -8.72 7.95
N ARG A 44 1.28 -9.52 7.11
CA ARG A 44 2.69 -9.91 7.24
C ARG A 44 3.52 -9.66 5.99
N ILE A 45 2.86 -9.58 4.82
CA ILE A 45 3.52 -9.29 3.56
C ILE A 45 2.72 -8.19 2.85
N ILE A 46 3.42 -7.18 2.38
CA ILE A 46 2.86 -6.00 1.70
C ILE A 46 3.64 -5.80 0.41
N GLY A 47 2.92 -5.60 -0.69
CA GLY A 47 3.51 -5.27 -1.99
C GLY A 47 2.59 -4.35 -2.79
N GLY A 48 2.81 -4.33 -4.11
CA GLY A 48 2.00 -3.60 -5.07
C GLY A 48 1.60 -4.48 -6.25
N CYS A 49 0.46 -4.17 -6.87
CA CYS A 49 -0.02 -4.83 -8.07
C CYS A 49 0.02 -3.84 -9.27
N CYS A 50 -1.10 -3.60 -9.95
CA CYS A 50 -1.13 -2.76 -11.14
C CYS A 50 -0.98 -1.27 -10.81
N GLY A 51 -0.21 -0.55 -11.63
CA GLY A 51 0.06 0.88 -11.46
C GLY A 51 1.08 1.21 -10.37
N THR A 52 1.46 0.24 -9.54
CA THR A 52 2.49 0.42 -8.52
C THR A 52 3.88 0.45 -9.15
N ASN A 53 4.79 1.24 -8.57
CA ASN A 53 6.16 1.41 -9.06
C ASN A 53 7.15 1.54 -7.88
N PRO A 54 8.47 1.66 -8.11
CA PRO A 54 9.45 1.74 -7.02
C PRO A 54 9.20 2.88 -6.02
N GLU A 55 8.71 4.04 -6.45
CA GLU A 55 8.40 5.15 -5.53
C GLU A 55 7.25 4.82 -4.58
N HIS A 56 6.22 4.10 -5.07
CA HIS A 56 5.18 3.58 -4.19
C HIS A 56 5.77 2.66 -3.13
N ILE A 57 6.59 1.68 -3.54
CA ILE A 57 7.19 0.71 -2.62
C ILE A 57 8.05 1.41 -1.56
N LYS A 58 8.78 2.45 -1.93
CA LYS A 58 9.56 3.27 -1.00
C LYS A 58 8.69 3.95 0.06
N VAL A 59 7.54 4.51 -0.33
CA VAL A 59 6.59 5.10 0.61
C VAL A 59 5.94 4.03 1.50
N LEU A 60 5.52 2.89 0.93
CA LEU A 60 4.96 1.78 1.73
C LEU A 60 5.97 1.29 2.77
N ARG A 61 7.25 1.14 2.39
CA ARG A 61 8.33 0.78 3.33
C ARG A 61 8.43 1.77 4.48
N LYS A 62 8.47 3.07 4.18
CA LYS A 62 8.52 4.13 5.19
C LYS A 62 7.38 4.01 6.20
N VAL A 63 6.13 3.85 5.71
CA VAL A 63 4.94 3.68 6.57
C VAL A 63 5.07 2.45 7.48
N ILE A 64 5.58 1.33 6.95
CA ILE A 64 5.77 0.11 7.75
C ILE A 64 6.82 0.34 8.85
N ASP A 65 7.93 1.03 8.55
CA ASP A 65 8.97 1.36 9.55
C ASP A 65 8.42 2.25 10.66
N GLU A 66 7.68 3.31 10.30
CA GLU A 66 7.05 4.22 11.26
C GLU A 66 6.06 3.48 12.19
N LYS A 67 5.28 2.55 11.64
CA LYS A 67 4.33 1.74 12.43
C LYS A 67 5.04 0.75 13.34
N ALA A 68 6.11 0.11 12.89
CA ALA A 68 6.89 -0.80 13.74
C ALA A 68 7.45 -0.06 14.97
N ASN A 69 8.03 1.13 14.75
CA ASN A 69 8.61 1.95 15.82
C ASN A 69 7.55 2.44 16.83
N SER A 70 6.30 2.66 16.40
CA SER A 70 5.21 3.08 17.29
C SER A 70 4.66 2.00 18.23
N VAL A 71 5.04 0.73 18.04
CA VAL A 71 4.58 -0.40 18.87
C VAL A 71 5.60 -0.75 19.97
N GLU A 72 6.84 -0.28 19.86
CA GLU A 72 7.92 -0.56 20.83
C GLU A 72 8.01 0.47 21.98
N GLY A 73 7.16 1.50 22.00
CA GLY A 73 7.02 2.47 23.11
C GLY A 73 5.67 2.35 23.80
#